data_AF-A0A453E9P4-F1
#
_entry.id   AF-A0A453E9P4-F1
#
_cell.length_a   1.000
_cell.length_b   1.000
_cell.length_c   1.000
_cell.angle_alpha   90.00
_cell.angle_beta   90.00
_cell.angle_gamma   90.00
#
_symmetry.space_group_name_H-M   'P 1'
#
loop_
_entity.id
_entity.type
_entity.pdbx_description
1 polymer ?
#
loop_
_entity_poly.entity_id
_entity_poly.type
_entity_poly.pdbx_seq_one_letter_code
_entity_poly.pdbx_strand_id
1 'polypeptide(L)'
;SPAMAAEASSSSAFSEDDSLLRPLAARGWRFRDAADESIQALLHAPPSPSPEALEADLLDTDLRLFGGKSLPDRAAATATKRLFYLHGPIVLQVVSVRDIYSSRVDASFKNPQPRRLLRFGLTDGISEAVAIEFSPIPFITEEIAPGTKIRLENKIPVNHGILCLGAKNVSIIGGTVQSLYEEWKMNQKFSGLSRPVLRLSQDDGVGPPPFEKLDIEARPNRTFQLQQTRRLATLESLMSTCRLIPIQNLRMRVQVI
;
A
#
# COMPACT_ATOMS: atom_id res chain seq x y z
N SER A 1 56.10 -22.22 -37.81
CA SER A 1 55.60 -22.42 -36.44
C SER A 1 54.50 -21.41 -36.16
N PRO A 2 53.28 -21.85 -35.81
CA PRO A 2 52.15 -20.97 -35.55
C PRO A 2 52.19 -20.50 -34.09
N ALA A 3 51.91 -19.22 -33.84
CA ALA A 3 51.62 -18.73 -32.49
C ALA A 3 50.09 -18.63 -32.37
N MET A 4 49.56 -19.50 -31.52
CA MET A 4 48.15 -19.70 -31.25
C MET A 4 47.51 -18.48 -30.58
N ALA A 5 46.28 -18.23 -31.00
CA ALA A 5 45.32 -17.38 -30.30
C ALA A 5 45.08 -17.87 -28.86
N ALA A 6 44.96 -16.93 -27.94
CA ALA A 6 44.31 -17.10 -26.67
C ALA A 6 43.45 -15.86 -26.42
N GLU A 7 42.30 -15.78 -27.10
CA GLU A 7 41.18 -15.01 -26.59
C GLU A 7 40.65 -15.77 -25.38
N ALA A 8 40.96 -15.25 -24.18
CA ALA A 8 40.36 -15.72 -22.95
C ALA A 8 38.91 -15.21 -22.90
N SER A 9 37.97 -16.12 -23.12
CA SER A 9 36.54 -15.93 -22.93
C SER A 9 36.22 -15.51 -21.49
N SER A 10 36.02 -14.22 -21.26
CA SER A 10 35.58 -13.65 -19.99
C SER A 10 34.05 -13.49 -19.94
N SER A 11 33.27 -14.54 -20.24
CA SER A 11 31.80 -14.42 -20.41
C SER A 11 30.94 -15.34 -19.55
N SER A 12 31.47 -16.06 -18.54
CA SER A 12 30.71 -17.11 -17.83
C SER A 12 30.16 -16.74 -16.44
N ALA A 13 30.48 -15.58 -15.88
CA ALA A 13 29.91 -15.15 -14.59
C ALA A 13 28.59 -14.38 -14.74
N PHE A 14 28.26 -13.91 -15.95
CA PHE A 14 27.01 -13.21 -16.24
C PHE A 14 25.80 -14.15 -16.49
N SER A 15 25.92 -15.46 -16.22
CA SER A 15 24.97 -16.46 -16.78
C SER A 15 24.14 -17.29 -15.79
N GLU A 16 24.49 -17.44 -14.51
CA GLU A 16 23.71 -18.26 -13.56
C GLU A 16 22.73 -17.44 -12.72
N ASP A 17 23.16 -16.34 -12.11
CA ASP A 17 22.28 -15.44 -11.34
C ASP A 17 21.11 -14.94 -12.19
N ASP A 18 21.39 -14.58 -13.45
CA ASP A 18 20.38 -14.13 -14.39
C ASP A 18 19.39 -15.26 -14.75
N SER A 19 19.82 -16.52 -14.70
CA SER A 19 18.92 -17.66 -14.91
C SER A 19 17.92 -17.86 -13.78
N LEU A 20 18.29 -17.51 -12.54
CA LEU A 20 17.43 -17.56 -11.35
C LEU A 20 16.55 -16.31 -11.22
N LEU A 21 17.09 -15.13 -11.52
CA LEU A 21 16.40 -13.85 -11.38
C LEU A 21 15.41 -13.57 -12.52
N ARG A 22 15.67 -14.02 -13.76
CA ARG A 22 14.76 -13.80 -14.90
C ARG A 22 13.34 -14.36 -14.66
N PRO A 23 13.15 -15.61 -14.20
CA PRO A 23 11.82 -16.13 -13.85
C PRO A 23 11.11 -15.28 -12.79
N LEU A 24 11.84 -14.82 -11.77
CA LEU A 24 11.29 -13.97 -10.71
C LEU A 24 10.87 -12.60 -11.25
N ALA A 25 11.68 -12.01 -12.14
CA ALA A 25 11.34 -10.77 -12.81
C ALA A 25 10.07 -10.90 -13.68
N ALA A 26 9.86 -12.04 -14.34
CA ALA A 26 8.64 -12.35 -15.07
C ALA A 26 7.41 -12.51 -14.13
N ARG A 27 7.63 -12.98 -12.89
CA ARG A 27 6.60 -13.03 -11.83
C ARG A 27 6.34 -11.68 -11.15
N GLY A 28 7.11 -10.64 -11.51
CA GLY A 28 6.93 -9.26 -11.06
C GLY A 28 7.90 -8.80 -9.97
N TRP A 29 8.86 -9.63 -9.57
CA TRP A 29 9.93 -9.21 -8.65
C TRP A 29 10.84 -8.19 -9.32
N ARG A 30 11.34 -7.23 -8.54
CA ARG A 30 12.26 -6.19 -8.99
C ARG A 30 13.36 -6.06 -7.96
N PHE A 31 14.60 -6.13 -8.42
CA PHE A 31 15.80 -6.07 -7.60
C PHE A 31 16.51 -4.75 -7.89
N ARG A 32 16.99 -4.06 -6.84
CA ARG A 32 17.73 -2.80 -6.98
C ARG A 32 19.08 -3.02 -7.63
N ASP A 33 19.79 -4.00 -7.11
CA ASP A 33 21.09 -4.44 -7.56
C ASP A 33 21.14 -5.97 -7.45
N ALA A 34 21.56 -6.64 -8.52
CA ALA A 34 21.74 -8.09 -8.48
C ALA A 34 22.96 -8.47 -7.62
N ALA A 35 23.91 -7.54 -7.43
CA ALA A 35 25.08 -7.72 -6.58
C ALA A 35 24.83 -7.38 -5.09
N ASP A 36 23.60 -7.08 -4.71
CA ASP A 36 23.24 -6.84 -3.31
C ASP A 36 23.61 -8.03 -2.44
N GLU A 37 24.30 -7.80 -1.31
CA GLU A 37 24.79 -8.87 -0.43
C GLU A 37 23.67 -9.81 0.05
N SER A 38 22.48 -9.27 0.30
CA SER A 38 21.33 -10.07 0.74
C SER A 38 20.81 -10.99 -0.37
N ILE A 39 20.88 -10.54 -1.62
CA ILE A 39 20.51 -11.34 -2.79
C ILE A 39 21.59 -12.36 -3.13
N GLN A 40 22.85 -11.97 -3.11
CA GLN A 40 23.98 -12.84 -3.38
C GLN A 40 24.09 -13.97 -2.33
N ALA A 41 23.80 -13.67 -1.06
CA ALA A 41 23.72 -14.69 -0.01
C ALA A 41 22.63 -15.74 -0.28
N LEU A 42 21.48 -15.33 -0.83
CA LEU A 42 20.39 -16.24 -1.18
C LEU A 42 20.71 -17.03 -2.46
N LEU A 43 21.27 -16.38 -3.49
CA LEU A 43 21.63 -17.03 -4.76
C LEU A 43 22.68 -18.13 -4.60
N HIS A 44 23.62 -17.95 -3.67
CA HIS A 44 24.71 -18.89 -3.42
C HIS A 44 24.49 -19.77 -2.17
N ALA A 45 23.29 -19.76 -1.59
CA ALA A 45 22.96 -20.63 -0.47
C ALA A 45 23.08 -22.11 -0.87
N PRO A 46 23.77 -22.97 -0.10
CA PRO A 46 23.87 -24.39 -0.40
C PRO A 46 22.70 -25.20 0.18
N PRO A 47 22.10 -26.15 -0.58
CA PRO A 47 22.36 -26.44 -1.99
C PRO A 47 21.81 -25.35 -2.92
N SER A 48 22.41 -25.20 -4.11
CA SER A 48 22.02 -24.17 -5.10
C SER A 48 20.49 -24.12 -5.28
N PRO A 49 19.84 -22.96 -5.05
CA PRO A 49 18.39 -22.89 -4.99
C PRO A 49 17.76 -22.98 -6.38
N SER A 50 16.57 -23.55 -6.46
CA SER A 50 15.69 -23.34 -7.62
C SER A 50 15.05 -21.95 -7.55
N PRO A 51 14.51 -21.41 -8.67
CA PRO A 51 13.77 -20.15 -8.65
C PRO A 51 12.59 -20.16 -7.66
N GLU A 52 11.94 -21.30 -7.47
CA GLU A 52 10.83 -21.48 -6.52
C GLU A 52 11.30 -21.43 -5.06
N ALA A 53 12.44 -22.06 -4.75
CA ALA A 53 13.03 -22.00 -3.41
C ALA A 53 13.49 -20.57 -3.08
N LEU A 54 14.15 -19.92 -4.03
CA LEU A 54 14.56 -18.52 -3.90
C LEU A 54 13.36 -17.59 -3.71
N GLU A 55 12.27 -17.79 -4.47
CA GLU A 55 11.03 -17.01 -4.27
C GLU A 55 10.48 -17.18 -2.85
N ALA A 56 10.50 -18.41 -2.32
CA ALA A 56 10.02 -18.68 -0.96
C ALA A 56 10.82 -17.91 0.10
N ASP A 57 12.15 -17.85 -0.01
CA ASP A 57 13.00 -17.09 0.91
C ASP A 57 12.76 -15.56 0.78
N LEU A 58 12.53 -15.07 -0.44
CA LEU A 58 12.23 -13.66 -0.70
C LEU A 58 10.86 -13.24 -0.13
N LEU A 59 9.91 -14.17 0.02
CA LEU A 59 8.61 -13.87 0.64
C LEU A 59 8.76 -13.41 2.09
N ASP A 60 9.73 -13.97 2.81
CA ASP A 60 9.98 -13.68 4.23
C ASP A 60 11.03 -12.58 4.44
N THR A 61 11.66 -12.10 3.36
CA THR A 61 12.67 -11.04 3.40
C THR A 61 12.02 -9.65 3.17
N ASP A 62 12.48 -8.63 3.90
CA ASP A 62 11.98 -7.26 3.74
C ASP A 62 12.44 -6.67 2.39
N LEU A 63 11.49 -6.20 1.56
CA LEU A 63 11.81 -5.57 0.28
C LEU A 63 12.74 -4.35 0.42
N ARG A 64 12.81 -3.69 1.57
CA ARG A 64 13.71 -2.53 1.75
C ARG A 64 15.20 -2.91 1.64
N LEU A 65 15.52 -4.18 1.87
CA LEU A 65 16.89 -4.70 1.76
C LEU A 65 17.33 -4.79 0.29
N PHE A 66 16.51 -5.38 -0.58
CA PHE A 66 16.93 -5.71 -1.95
C PHE A 66 16.03 -5.15 -3.08
N GLY A 67 14.83 -4.69 -2.73
CA GLY A 67 13.77 -4.32 -3.66
C GLY A 67 14.15 -3.16 -4.56
N GLY A 68 13.80 -3.29 -5.83
CA GLY A 68 14.05 -2.33 -6.89
C GLY A 68 12.86 -1.41 -7.19
N LYS A 69 13.16 -0.22 -7.73
CA LYS A 69 12.16 0.79 -8.08
C LYS A 69 11.18 0.25 -9.11
N SER A 70 9.89 0.26 -8.78
CA SER A 70 8.79 -0.19 -9.64
C SER A 70 7.53 0.69 -9.53
N LEU A 71 7.42 1.46 -8.45
CA LEU A 71 6.36 2.43 -8.25
C LEU A 71 6.73 3.80 -8.86
N PRO A 72 5.76 4.59 -9.35
CA PRO A 72 6.02 5.94 -9.82
C PRO A 72 6.53 6.82 -8.67
N ASP A 73 7.27 7.89 -8.99
CA ASP A 73 7.64 8.88 -7.99
C ASP A 73 6.39 9.57 -7.41
N ARG A 74 6.37 9.75 -6.08
CA ARG A 74 5.18 10.25 -5.37
C ARG A 74 4.85 11.69 -5.78
N ALA A 75 5.85 12.54 -5.97
CA ALA A 75 5.64 13.93 -6.37
C ALA A 75 5.14 14.01 -7.82
N ALA A 76 5.73 13.22 -8.72
CA ALA A 76 5.27 13.14 -10.10
C ALA A 76 3.84 12.58 -10.21
N ALA A 77 3.51 11.56 -9.42
CA ALA A 77 2.22 10.89 -9.43
C ALA A 77 1.07 11.80 -8.92
N THR A 78 1.36 12.68 -7.96
CA THR A 78 0.37 13.63 -7.41
C THR A 78 0.25 14.92 -8.22
N ALA A 79 1.34 15.39 -8.84
CA ALA A 79 1.33 16.58 -9.69
C ALA A 79 0.52 16.38 -10.98
N THR A 80 0.42 15.14 -11.44
CA THR A 80 -0.26 14.80 -12.69
C THR A 80 -1.79 14.83 -12.50
N LYS A 81 -2.46 15.81 -13.10
CA LYS A 81 -3.94 15.90 -13.14
C LYS A 81 -4.60 14.88 -14.08
N ARG A 82 -3.82 14.09 -14.80
CA ARG A 82 -4.30 13.06 -15.73
C ARG A 82 -4.28 11.70 -15.06
N LEU A 83 -5.35 10.93 -15.28
CA LEU A 83 -5.37 9.51 -14.99
C LEU A 83 -4.23 8.83 -15.77
N PHE A 84 -3.43 8.03 -15.07
CA PHE A 84 -2.47 7.12 -15.70
C PHE A 84 -2.67 5.71 -15.15
N TYR A 85 -1.90 4.76 -15.66
CA TYR A 85 -2.06 3.35 -15.30
C TYR A 85 -0.73 2.71 -14.94
N LEU A 86 -0.74 1.94 -13.85
CA LEU A 86 0.34 1.04 -13.48
C LEU A 86 0.06 -0.33 -14.13
N HIS A 87 1.10 -0.93 -14.70
CA HIS A 87 0.98 -2.21 -15.41
C HIS A 87 1.75 -3.30 -14.64
N GLY A 88 1.03 -4.34 -14.22
CA GLY A 88 1.59 -5.55 -13.61
C GLY A 88 2.19 -6.53 -14.63
N PRO A 89 2.86 -7.60 -14.16
CA PRO A 89 2.98 -8.00 -12.76
C PRO A 89 4.04 -7.19 -11.99
N ILE A 90 3.72 -6.76 -10.78
CA ILE A 90 4.66 -6.11 -9.83
C ILE A 90 4.44 -6.68 -8.44
N VAL A 91 5.49 -7.19 -7.81
CA VAL A 91 5.46 -7.63 -6.41
C VAL A 91 5.75 -6.44 -5.50
N LEU A 92 4.89 -6.23 -4.51
CA LEU A 92 5.01 -5.18 -3.50
C LEU A 92 4.84 -5.77 -2.10
N GLN A 93 5.38 -5.08 -1.12
CA GLN A 93 5.23 -5.41 0.29
C GLN A 93 4.16 -4.52 0.93
N VAL A 94 3.28 -5.13 1.71
CA VAL A 94 2.28 -4.45 2.51
C VAL A 94 2.96 -3.78 3.70
N VAL A 95 2.78 -2.47 3.82
CA VAL A 95 3.22 -1.66 4.97
C VAL A 95 2.09 -1.53 5.98
N SER A 96 0.86 -1.32 5.51
CA SER A 96 -0.33 -1.24 6.36
C SER A 96 -1.60 -1.51 5.58
N VAL A 97 -2.61 -2.06 6.27
CA VAL A 97 -4.00 -2.18 5.78
C VAL A 97 -4.91 -1.63 6.87
N ARG A 98 -5.86 -0.77 6.51
CA ARG A 98 -6.87 -0.23 7.43
C ARG A 98 -8.20 -0.04 6.73
N ASP A 99 -9.31 -0.36 7.38
CA ASP A 99 -10.61 0.14 6.96
C ASP A 99 -10.70 1.63 7.29
N ILE A 100 -10.92 2.43 6.25
CA ILE A 100 -11.13 3.88 6.34
C ILE A 100 -12.59 4.26 6.14
N TYR A 101 -13.49 3.27 5.95
CA TYR A 101 -14.92 3.52 5.95
C TYR A 101 -15.47 3.67 7.36
N SER A 102 -15.11 2.73 8.25
CA SER A 102 -15.67 2.66 9.60
C SER A 102 -14.84 3.53 10.55
N SER A 103 -15.44 4.58 11.12
CA SER A 103 -14.84 5.17 12.32
C SER A 103 -14.99 4.18 13.48
N ARG A 104 -13.97 4.03 14.33
CA ARG A 104 -14.04 3.21 15.56
C ARG A 104 -15.22 3.60 16.47
N VAL A 105 -15.82 4.78 16.28
CA VAL A 105 -16.98 5.29 17.04
C VAL A 105 -18.35 4.91 16.45
N ASP A 106 -18.42 4.42 15.21
CA ASP A 106 -19.68 4.16 14.50
C ASP A 106 -20.30 2.78 14.82
N ALA A 107 -19.59 1.93 15.58
CA ALA A 107 -20.10 0.63 16.04
C ALA A 107 -21.36 0.74 16.94
N SER A 108 -21.74 1.96 17.36
CA SER A 108 -22.93 2.23 18.18
C SER A 108 -24.21 2.46 17.36
N PHE A 109 -24.13 2.62 16.03
CA PHE A 109 -25.33 2.86 15.21
C PHE A 109 -26.13 1.58 14.94
N LYS A 110 -27.46 1.64 15.07
CA LYS A 110 -28.39 0.50 15.01
C LYS A 110 -28.53 -0.19 13.64
N ASN A 111 -27.88 0.32 12.59
CA ASN A 111 -27.95 -0.28 11.26
C ASN A 111 -26.70 0.07 10.41
N PRO A 112 -25.52 -0.48 10.75
CA PRO A 112 -24.33 -0.26 9.95
C PRO A 112 -24.55 -0.92 8.59
N GLN A 113 -24.62 -0.10 7.53
CA GLN A 113 -24.41 -0.63 6.19
C GLN A 113 -22.97 -1.15 6.15
N PRO A 114 -22.71 -2.43 5.84
CA PRO A 114 -21.36 -2.97 5.74
C PRO A 114 -20.74 -2.46 4.45
N ARG A 115 -20.42 -1.16 4.42
CA ARG A 115 -19.53 -0.62 3.41
C ARG A 115 -18.14 -0.73 3.98
N ARG A 116 -17.23 -1.21 3.16
CA ARG A 116 -15.84 -1.41 3.49
C ARG A 116 -15.03 -0.59 2.51
N LEU A 117 -14.02 0.10 3.00
CA LEU A 117 -13.07 0.82 2.17
C LEU A 117 -11.68 0.62 2.74
N LEU A 118 -10.93 -0.34 2.23
CA LEU A 118 -9.55 -0.51 2.66
C LEU A 118 -8.61 0.51 2.03
N ARG A 119 -7.74 1.07 2.87
CA ARG A 119 -6.54 1.80 2.46
C ARG A 119 -5.31 0.94 2.71
N PHE A 120 -4.48 0.81 1.69
CA PHE A 120 -3.20 0.12 1.75
C PHE A 120 -2.06 1.13 1.72
N GLY A 121 -1.04 0.90 2.55
CA GLY A 121 0.31 1.40 2.30
C GLY A 121 1.14 0.27 1.70
N LEU A 122 1.78 0.51 0.55
CA LEU A 122 2.57 -0.47 -0.19
C LEU A 122 3.97 0.08 -0.44
N THR A 123 4.97 -0.79 -0.52
CA THR A 123 6.35 -0.42 -0.85
C THR A 123 6.97 -1.39 -1.85
N ASP A 124 7.80 -0.88 -2.74
CA ASP A 124 8.70 -1.67 -3.61
C ASP A 124 10.11 -1.81 -3.01
N GLY A 125 10.32 -1.32 -1.77
CA GLY A 125 11.62 -1.26 -1.11
C GLY A 125 12.37 0.06 -1.31
N ILE A 126 11.97 0.87 -2.28
CA ILE A 126 12.55 2.19 -2.59
C ILE A 126 11.56 3.31 -2.29
N SER A 127 10.29 3.09 -2.60
CA SER A 127 9.24 4.09 -2.63
C SER A 127 7.95 3.52 -2.09
N GLU A 128 7.15 4.39 -1.49
CA GLU A 128 5.85 4.04 -0.96
C GLU A 128 4.73 4.52 -1.88
N ALA A 129 3.68 3.72 -1.99
CA ALA A 129 2.44 4.07 -2.65
C ALA A 129 1.25 3.89 -1.70
N VAL A 130 0.24 4.74 -1.88
CA VAL A 130 -1.07 4.57 -1.25
C VAL A 130 -2.00 3.92 -2.26
N ALA A 131 -2.74 2.92 -1.82
CA ALA A 131 -3.78 2.29 -2.62
C ALA A 131 -5.12 2.28 -1.87
N ILE A 132 -6.21 2.26 -2.62
CA ILE A 132 -7.57 2.14 -2.09
C ILE A 132 -8.30 0.98 -2.76
N GLU A 133 -9.14 0.30 -1.98
CA GLU A 133 -10.12 -0.66 -2.48
C GLU A 133 -11.20 0.09 -3.27
N PHE A 134 -10.99 0.25 -4.58
CA PHE A 134 -11.93 0.94 -5.46
C PHE A 134 -13.11 0.04 -5.85
N SER A 135 -12.87 -1.27 -5.97
CA SER A 135 -13.92 -2.30 -6.02
C SER A 135 -13.63 -3.37 -4.98
N PRO A 136 -14.66 -4.01 -4.39
CA PRO A 136 -14.47 -4.94 -3.29
C PRO A 136 -13.46 -6.06 -3.59
N ILE A 137 -12.62 -6.37 -2.61
CA ILE A 137 -11.60 -7.43 -2.63
C ILE A 137 -11.89 -8.41 -1.49
N PRO A 138 -12.79 -9.39 -1.68
CA PRO A 138 -13.33 -10.21 -0.60
C PRO A 138 -12.28 -11.03 0.17
N PHE A 139 -11.18 -11.41 -0.49
CA PHE A 139 -10.12 -12.25 0.09
C PHE A 139 -9.06 -11.47 0.88
N ILE A 140 -9.11 -10.14 0.85
CA ILE A 140 -8.26 -9.29 1.69
C ILE A 140 -9.05 -8.89 2.93
N THR A 141 -8.44 -8.87 4.11
CA THR A 141 -9.01 -8.32 5.35
C THR A 141 -8.01 -7.36 6.01
N GLU A 142 -8.41 -6.69 7.09
CA GLU A 142 -7.50 -5.85 7.89
C GLU A 142 -6.47 -6.66 8.69
N GLU A 143 -6.57 -8.00 8.68
CA GLU A 143 -5.70 -8.91 9.42
C GLU A 143 -4.40 -9.25 8.66
N ILE A 144 -4.22 -8.71 7.45
CA ILE A 144 -2.97 -8.87 6.71
C ILE A 144 -1.85 -8.16 7.47
N ALA A 145 -0.85 -8.93 7.90
CA ALA A 145 0.30 -8.40 8.61
C ALA A 145 1.19 -7.54 7.69
N PRO A 146 1.81 -6.48 8.23
CA PRO A 146 2.92 -5.81 7.56
C PRO A 146 4.02 -6.79 7.19
N GLY A 147 4.62 -6.62 6.01
CA GLY A 147 5.63 -7.53 5.45
C GLY A 147 5.08 -8.53 4.43
N THR A 148 3.77 -8.82 4.46
CA THR A 148 3.13 -9.71 3.47
C THR A 148 3.33 -9.18 2.05
N LYS A 149 3.71 -10.08 1.14
CA LYS A 149 3.87 -9.80 -0.29
C LYS A 149 2.55 -9.95 -1.03
N ILE A 150 2.26 -8.97 -1.87
CA ILE A 150 1.15 -8.99 -2.82
C ILE A 150 1.68 -8.76 -4.22
N ARG A 151 0.99 -9.33 -5.22
CA ARG A 151 1.25 -9.06 -6.62
C ARG A 151 0.15 -8.17 -7.17
N LEU A 152 0.57 -7.07 -7.77
CA LEU A 152 -0.28 -6.22 -8.58
C LEU A 152 -0.30 -6.75 -10.01
N GLU A 153 -1.49 -7.02 -10.52
CA GLU A 153 -1.72 -7.61 -11.83
C GLU A 153 -2.55 -6.70 -12.74
N ASN A 154 -2.45 -6.95 -14.05
CA ASN A 154 -3.21 -6.24 -15.07
C ASN A 154 -2.94 -4.72 -15.06
N LYS A 155 -3.86 -3.96 -15.65
CA LYS A 155 -3.81 -2.51 -15.73
C LYS A 155 -4.55 -1.91 -14.53
N ILE A 156 -3.86 -1.08 -13.75
CA ILE A 156 -4.36 -0.49 -12.50
C ILE A 156 -4.47 1.02 -12.67
N PRO A 157 -5.67 1.62 -12.54
CA PRO A 157 -5.81 3.07 -12.59
C PRO A 157 -5.08 3.74 -11.43
N VAL A 158 -4.37 4.82 -11.73
CA VAL A 158 -3.74 5.68 -10.74
C VAL A 158 -4.35 7.07 -10.85
N ASN A 159 -4.99 7.51 -9.77
CA ASN A 159 -5.69 8.78 -9.70
C ASN A 159 -5.05 9.66 -8.63
N HIS A 160 -4.45 10.78 -9.03
CA HIS A 160 -3.73 11.71 -8.12
C HIS A 160 -2.72 10.99 -7.21
N GLY A 161 -2.00 10.01 -7.77
CA GLY A 161 -1.01 9.20 -7.05
C GLY A 161 -1.56 8.09 -6.15
N ILE A 162 -2.87 7.84 -6.18
CA ILE A 162 -3.51 6.74 -5.45
C ILE A 162 -3.81 5.60 -6.42
N LEU A 163 -3.36 4.39 -6.09
CA LEU A 163 -3.67 3.17 -6.84
C LEU A 163 -5.11 2.73 -6.55
N CYS A 164 -5.92 2.54 -7.59
CA CYS A 164 -7.31 2.08 -7.47
C CYS A 164 -7.37 0.57 -7.66
N LEU A 165 -7.41 -0.18 -6.57
CA LEU A 165 -7.36 -1.64 -6.59
C LEU A 165 -8.75 -2.27 -6.70
N GLY A 166 -8.77 -3.47 -7.27
CA GLY A 166 -9.93 -4.35 -7.30
C GLY A 166 -9.49 -5.81 -7.26
N ALA A 167 -10.45 -6.73 -7.10
CA ALA A 167 -10.15 -8.16 -6.93
C ALA A 167 -9.36 -8.77 -8.10
N LYS A 168 -9.48 -8.20 -9.31
CA LYS A 168 -8.75 -8.64 -10.51
C LYS A 168 -7.32 -8.11 -10.61
N ASN A 169 -6.95 -7.15 -9.76
CA ASN A 169 -5.67 -6.45 -9.84
C ASN A 169 -4.70 -6.85 -8.74
N VAL A 170 -5.12 -7.70 -7.80
CA VAL A 170 -4.34 -8.03 -6.61
C VAL A 170 -4.42 -9.52 -6.35
N SER A 171 -3.28 -10.14 -6.08
CA SER A 171 -3.21 -11.48 -5.50
C SER A 171 -2.27 -11.47 -4.30
N ILE A 172 -2.66 -12.11 -3.21
CA ILE A 172 -1.78 -12.30 -2.05
C ILE A 172 -0.80 -13.42 -2.38
N ILE A 173 0.50 -13.15 -2.31
CA ILE A 173 1.53 -14.17 -2.49
C ILE A 173 1.91 -14.78 -1.13
N GLY A 174 1.84 -13.99 -0.06
CA GLY A 174 2.07 -14.44 1.31
C GLY A 174 3.39 -13.93 1.86
N GLY A 175 4.04 -14.73 2.71
CA GLY A 175 5.28 -14.37 3.38
C GLY A 175 5.08 -13.56 4.66
N THR A 176 6.06 -13.68 5.55
CA THR A 176 6.12 -13.04 6.86
C THR A 176 7.50 -12.46 7.08
N VAL A 177 7.59 -11.13 7.06
CA VAL A 177 8.81 -10.44 7.50
C VAL A 177 8.80 -10.41 9.02
N GLN A 178 9.60 -11.29 9.63
CA GLN A 178 9.53 -11.60 11.06
C GLN A 178 9.59 -10.36 11.96
N SER A 179 10.52 -9.43 11.69
CA SER A 179 10.68 -8.20 12.46
C SER A 179 9.43 -7.30 12.43
N LEU A 180 8.83 -7.13 11.25
CA LEU A 180 7.60 -6.36 11.07
C LEU A 180 6.39 -7.06 11.71
N TYR A 181 6.31 -8.38 11.58
CA TYR A 181 5.24 -9.18 12.17
C TYR A 181 5.25 -9.12 13.70
N GLU A 182 6.44 -9.25 14.32
CA GLU A 182 6.61 -9.15 15.76
C GLU A 182 6.18 -7.77 16.28
N GLU A 183 6.66 -6.68 15.66
CA GLU A 183 6.28 -5.32 16.02
C GLU A 183 4.76 -5.13 15.88
N TRP A 184 4.18 -5.55 14.77
CA TRP A 184 2.74 -5.46 14.53
C TRP A 184 1.93 -6.24 15.56
N LYS A 185 2.34 -7.47 15.88
CA LYS A 185 1.67 -8.34 16.85
C LYS A 185 1.76 -7.77 18.26
N MET A 186 2.89 -7.18 18.64
CA MET A 186 3.01 -6.45 19.91
C MET A 186 2.06 -5.24 19.90
N ASN A 187 2.08 -4.42 18.86
CA ASN A 187 1.19 -3.26 18.75
C ASN A 187 -0.30 -3.65 18.83
N GLN A 188 -0.70 -4.77 18.25
CA GLN A 188 -2.07 -5.29 18.39
C GLN A 188 -2.40 -5.62 19.86
N LYS A 189 -1.53 -6.36 20.55
CA LYS A 189 -1.69 -6.72 21.97
C LYS A 189 -1.80 -5.50 22.88
N PHE A 190 -1.03 -4.45 22.61
CA PHE A 190 -0.97 -3.24 23.43
C PHE A 190 -1.92 -2.12 22.97
N SER A 191 -2.56 -2.24 21.80
CA SER A 191 -3.46 -1.20 21.25
C SER A 191 -4.71 -0.93 22.10
N GLY A 192 -5.11 -1.88 22.95
CA GLY A 192 -6.22 -1.75 23.90
C GLY A 192 -5.79 -1.36 25.32
N LEU A 193 -4.49 -1.43 25.61
CA LEU A 193 -3.92 -0.93 26.85
C LEU A 193 -3.78 0.59 26.70
N SER A 194 -4.90 1.29 26.86
CA SER A 194 -4.86 2.67 27.35
C SER A 194 -3.82 2.66 28.48
N ARG A 195 -2.79 3.52 28.38
CA ARG A 195 -1.85 3.74 29.49
C ARG A 195 -2.69 3.66 30.75
N PRO A 196 -2.41 2.71 31.69
CA PRO A 196 -3.12 2.74 32.93
C PRO A 196 -2.93 4.17 33.41
N VAL A 197 -4.03 4.91 33.53
CA VAL A 197 -4.05 6.04 34.43
C VAL A 197 -3.81 5.35 35.76
N LEU A 198 -2.54 5.18 36.09
CA LEU A 198 -2.08 4.92 37.42
C LEU A 198 -2.56 6.15 38.17
N ARG A 199 -3.81 6.09 38.64
CA ARG A 199 -4.15 6.62 39.94
C ARG A 199 -3.35 5.80 40.93
N LEU A 200 -2.04 6.04 40.93
CA LEU A 200 -1.22 5.85 42.10
C LEU A 200 -1.94 6.69 43.16
N SER A 201 -2.55 5.95 44.08
CA SER A 201 -2.62 6.34 45.47
C SER A 201 -1.54 7.37 45.79
N GLN A 202 -1.98 8.58 46.08
CA GLN A 202 -1.35 9.53 47.00
C GLN A 202 0.04 9.09 47.49
N ASP A 203 1.09 9.43 46.74
CA ASP A 203 2.44 9.51 47.28
C ASP A 203 3.27 10.52 46.48
N ASP A 204 4.03 11.33 47.21
CA ASP A 204 4.59 12.62 46.82
C ASP A 204 5.83 12.49 45.91
N GLY A 205 5.64 12.32 44.59
CA GLY A 205 6.77 12.21 43.66
C GLY A 205 6.53 12.71 42.23
N VAL A 206 7.06 13.89 41.93
CA VAL A 206 7.33 14.55 40.63
C VAL A 206 6.79 13.84 39.37
N GLY A 207 5.46 13.89 39.19
CA GLY A 207 4.84 13.69 37.89
C GLY A 207 5.00 14.93 37.01
N PRO A 208 4.85 14.81 35.67
CA PRO A 208 4.78 15.98 34.81
C PRO A 208 3.70 16.94 35.35
N PRO A 209 3.96 18.26 35.36
CA PRO A 209 3.05 19.21 35.97
C PRO A 209 1.65 19.07 35.36
N PRO A 210 0.60 19.20 36.16
CA PRO A 210 -0.78 19.13 35.67
C PRO A 210 -0.95 20.15 34.54
N PHE A 211 -1.61 19.74 33.45
CA PHE A 211 -1.95 20.65 32.37
C PHE A 211 -2.87 21.73 32.93
N GLU A 212 -2.36 22.96 32.94
CA GLU A 212 -3.17 24.13 33.22
C GLU A 212 -4.08 24.34 32.01
N LYS A 213 -5.39 24.33 32.23
CA LYS A 213 -6.35 24.65 31.16
C LYS A 213 -6.14 26.11 30.84
N LEU A 214 -5.71 26.40 29.62
CA LEU A 214 -5.79 27.75 29.07
C LEU A 214 -7.27 28.11 29.00
N ASP A 215 -7.75 28.89 29.96
CA ASP A 215 -9.05 29.55 29.87
C ASP A 215 -8.95 30.62 28.78
N ILE A 216 -9.09 30.16 27.54
CA ILE A 216 -9.45 31.03 26.42
C ILE A 216 -10.90 31.40 26.71
N GLU A 217 -11.11 32.45 27.50
CA GLU A 217 -12.38 33.15 27.49
C GLU A 217 -12.71 33.42 26.02
N ALA A 218 -13.75 32.75 25.53
CA ALA A 218 -14.32 33.02 24.23
C ALA A 218 -14.80 34.47 24.26
N ARG A 219 -13.93 35.39 23.85
CA ARG A 219 -14.29 36.78 23.64
C ARG A 219 -15.51 36.79 22.72
N PRO A 220 -16.65 37.38 23.12
CA PRO A 220 -17.77 37.52 22.21
C PRO A 220 -17.27 38.30 20.99
N ASN A 221 -17.44 37.68 19.82
CA ASN A 221 -17.03 38.20 18.52
C ASN A 221 -17.37 39.69 18.42
N ARG A 222 -16.34 40.55 18.38
CA ARG A 222 -16.49 41.88 17.79
C ARG A 222 -16.73 41.65 16.30
N THR A 223 -17.98 41.79 15.90
CA THR A 223 -18.42 41.93 14.53
C THR A 223 -17.59 43.02 13.87
N PHE A 224 -16.59 42.63 13.07
CA PHE A 224 -16.09 43.51 12.02
C PHE A 224 -17.15 43.50 10.92
N GLN A 225 -17.89 44.61 10.83
CA GLN A 225 -18.64 44.95 9.62
C GLN A 225 -17.64 45.03 8.46
N LEU A 226 -17.58 43.98 7.65
CA LEU A 226 -17.03 44.02 6.31
C LEU A 226 -18.20 43.89 5.33
N GLN A 227 -18.26 44.90 4.47
CA GLN A 227 -19.39 45.24 3.62
C GLN A 227 -19.88 44.06 2.78
N GLN A 228 -21.18 43.88 2.88
CA GLN A 228 -22.04 43.09 2.02
C GLN A 228 -21.90 43.55 0.56
N THR A 229 -21.28 42.74 -0.30
CA THR A 229 -21.54 42.76 -1.74
C THR A 229 -21.81 41.35 -2.27
N ARG A 230 -23.10 41.18 -2.60
CA ARG A 230 -23.79 40.16 -3.40
C ARG A 230 -22.95 39.22 -4.28
N ARG A 231 -23.17 37.91 -4.17
CA ARG A 231 -24.03 37.12 -5.09
C ARG A 231 -24.07 35.64 -4.67
N LEU A 232 -25.24 35.22 -4.18
CA LEU A 232 -25.66 33.81 -4.14
C LEU A 232 -26.01 33.40 -5.58
N ALA A 233 -25.28 32.44 -6.14
CA ALA A 233 -25.75 31.46 -7.14
C ALA A 233 -24.56 30.70 -7.75
N THR A 234 -24.03 29.66 -7.10
CA THR A 234 -23.34 28.54 -7.80
C THR A 234 -23.07 27.32 -6.91
N LEU A 235 -24.04 26.84 -6.13
CA LEU A 235 -23.97 25.51 -5.50
C LEU A 235 -25.12 24.57 -5.93
N GLU A 236 -25.98 25.00 -6.86
CA GLU A 236 -26.91 24.09 -7.56
C GLU A 236 -26.35 23.58 -8.90
N SER A 237 -25.23 24.10 -9.39
CA SER A 237 -24.66 23.71 -10.70
C SER A 237 -23.70 22.50 -10.66
N LEU A 238 -23.30 22.01 -9.49
CA LEU A 238 -22.36 20.87 -9.36
C LEU A 238 -23.03 19.56 -8.94
N MET A 239 -24.33 19.58 -8.61
CA MET A 239 -25.14 18.37 -8.43
C MET A 239 -25.95 17.98 -9.68
N SER A 240 -25.80 18.72 -10.80
CA SER A 240 -26.56 18.51 -12.04
C SER A 240 -25.81 17.71 -13.13
N THR A 241 -24.51 17.42 -12.96
CA THR A 241 -23.71 16.71 -13.98
C THR A 241 -23.39 15.25 -13.67
N CYS A 242 -23.82 14.71 -12.52
CA CYS A 242 -23.76 13.28 -12.25
C CYS A 242 -25.11 12.62 -12.51
N ARG A 243 -25.49 12.48 -13.79
CA ARG A 243 -26.54 11.52 -14.16
C ARG A 243 -25.96 10.11 -14.04
N LEU A 244 -26.27 9.49 -12.91
CA LEU A 244 -26.35 8.04 -12.78
C LEU A 244 -27.28 7.52 -13.88
N ILE A 245 -26.77 6.69 -14.78
CA ILE A 245 -27.59 5.89 -15.69
C ILE A 245 -28.07 4.68 -14.88
N PRO A 246 -29.38 4.52 -14.62
CA PRO A 246 -29.90 3.30 -14.03
C PRO A 246 -29.87 2.18 -15.07
N ILE A 247 -29.23 1.06 -14.72
CA ILE A 247 -29.28 -0.18 -15.50
C ILE A 247 -30.69 -0.76 -15.34
N GLN A 248 -31.55 -0.56 -16.35
CA GLN A 248 -32.82 -1.27 -16.47
C GLN A 248 -32.78 -2.23 -17.66
N ASN A 249 -32.89 -3.52 -17.34
CA ASN A 249 -33.39 -4.65 -18.14
C ASN A 249 -33.31 -4.53 -19.68
N LEU A 250 -32.25 -5.10 -20.26
CA LEU A 250 -32.20 -5.40 -21.69
C LEU A 250 -32.87 -6.76 -21.95
N ARG A 251 -34.17 -6.74 -22.26
CA ARG A 251 -34.91 -7.87 -22.82
C ARG A 251 -34.66 -7.88 -24.33
N MET A 252 -33.83 -8.78 -24.83
CA MET A 252 -33.60 -8.99 -26.26
C MET A 252 -34.91 -9.39 -26.95
N ARG A 253 -35.37 -8.58 -27.92
CA ARG A 253 -36.24 -9.03 -29.01
C ARG A 253 -35.36 -9.28 -30.22
N VAL A 254 -35.30 -10.54 -30.65
CA VAL A 254 -34.80 -10.96 -31.95
C VAL A 254 -35.89 -10.66 -32.97
N GLN A 255 -35.61 -9.86 -33.98
CA GLN A 255 -36.46 -9.74 -35.17
C GLN A 255 -35.64 -10.21 -36.38
N VAL A 256 -36.17 -11.27 -36.97
CA VAL A 256 -35.80 -11.90 -38.24
C VAL A 256 -35.92 -10.90 -39.38
N ILE A 257 -34.90 -10.81 -40.23
CA ILE A 257 -34.99 -10.74 -41.70
C ILE A 257 -33.82 -11.54 -42.27
#